data_AF-A0A6G8FVS5-F1
#
_entry.id   AF-A0A6G8FVS5-F1
#
_cell.length_a   1.000
_cell.length_b   1.000
_cell.length_c   1.000
_cell.angle_alpha   90.00
_cell.angle_beta   90.00
_cell.angle_gamma   90.00
#
_symmetry.space_group_name_H-M   'P 1'
#
loop_
_entity.id
_entity.type
_entity.pdbx_description
1 polymer ?
#
loop_
_entity_poly.entity_id
_entity_poly.type
_entity_poly.pdbx_seq_one_letter_code
_entity_poly.pdbx_strand_id
1 'polypeptide(L)'
;MNALDEPTTRLVERQGPQTRLRVVRGVGTPDGSRRPGWLHGEWAGRVGHPSSYGLLGGTRAQASSIRVAESGATFRDSLAGASDDVRWGLEQGYEPAIMAALGAQLQPVLITTAAHGSLGSSPHVFGCLARLLSALLATDLPSEDNDLWRMVDRAWNP
;
A
#
# COMPACT_ATOMS: atom_id res chain seq x y z
N MET A 1 29.52 14.04 -2.14
CA MET A 1 28.81 12.78 -2.46
C MET A 1 27.52 12.80 -1.66
N ASN A 2 26.39 13.14 -2.30
CA ASN A 2 25.09 13.08 -1.64
C ASN A 2 24.74 11.60 -1.46
N ALA A 3 24.36 11.22 -0.24
CA ALA A 3 23.75 9.93 0.04
C ALA A 3 22.61 9.75 -0.98
N LEU A 4 22.71 8.71 -1.81
CA LEU A 4 21.58 8.24 -2.59
C LEU A 4 20.48 7.93 -1.57
N ASP A 5 19.39 8.68 -1.61
CA ASP A 5 18.30 8.64 -0.63
C ASP A 5 17.82 7.19 -0.40
N GLU A 6 18.30 6.58 0.68
CA GLU A 6 17.91 5.22 1.04
C GLU A 6 16.41 5.17 1.33
N PRO A 7 15.71 4.13 0.87
CA PRO A 7 14.30 3.98 1.16
C PRO A 7 14.06 3.90 2.66
N THR A 8 13.16 4.74 3.17
CA THR A 8 12.72 4.67 4.56
C THR A 8 11.66 3.58 4.69
N THR A 9 11.88 2.65 5.61
CA THR A 9 10.88 1.63 5.99
C THR A 9 10.35 1.94 7.38
N ARG A 10 9.02 1.90 7.54
CA ARG A 10 8.34 2.00 8.82
C ARG A 10 7.35 0.85 8.96
N LEU A 11 7.47 0.10 10.05
CA LEU A 11 6.52 -0.94 10.45
C LEU A 11 5.83 -0.48 11.74
N VAL A 12 4.50 -0.45 11.73
CA VAL A 12 3.68 -0.11 12.89
C VAL A 12 2.69 -1.23 13.18
N GLU A 13 2.37 -1.41 14.46
CA GLU A 13 1.46 -2.46 14.94
C GLU A 13 0.41 -1.87 15.88
N ARG A 14 -0.81 -2.45 15.88
CA ARG A 14 -1.89 -2.11 16.81
C ARG A 14 -2.33 -3.35 17.58
N GLN A 15 -2.38 -3.25 18.90
CA GLN A 15 -2.66 -4.34 19.86
C GLN A 15 -4.14 -4.77 19.95
N GLY A 16 -5.04 -4.21 19.12
CA GLY A 16 -6.46 -4.63 19.04
C GLY A 16 -6.62 -5.99 18.36
N PRO A 17 -7.52 -6.18 17.36
CA PRO A 17 -7.23 -7.25 16.39
C PRO A 17 -5.82 -6.98 15.87
N GLN A 18 -4.91 -7.95 16.01
CA GLN A 18 -3.50 -7.73 15.67
C GLN A 18 -3.41 -7.29 14.21
N THR A 19 -3.08 -6.02 13.99
CA THR A 19 -2.96 -5.42 12.67
C THR A 19 -1.62 -4.74 12.53
N ARG A 20 -0.99 -4.95 11.38
CA ARG A 20 0.34 -4.44 11.05
C ARG A 20 0.27 -3.69 9.74
N LEU A 21 0.98 -2.58 9.67
CA LEU A 21 1.16 -1.81 8.45
C LEU A 21 2.65 -1.58 8.25
N ARG A 22 3.16 -1.98 7.09
CA ARG A 22 4.50 -1.61 6.64
C ARG A 22 4.39 -0.59 5.52
N VAL A 23 5.05 0.54 5.69
CA VAL A 23 5.19 1.59 4.68
C VAL A 23 6.66 1.68 4.29
N VAL A 24 6.95 1.55 3.00
CA VAL A 24 8.28 1.78 2.43
C VAL A 24 8.17 2.94 1.47
N ARG A 25 9.07 3.92 1.54
CA ARG A 25 9.05 5.08 0.65
C ARG A 25 10.46 5.49 0.24
N GLY A 26 10.57 6.10 -0.93
CA GLY A 26 11.81 6.71 -1.38
C GLY A 26 11.56 8.00 -2.14
N VAL A 27 12.65 8.74 -2.36
CA VAL A 27 12.63 9.96 -3.17
C VAL A 27 12.60 9.55 -4.64
N GLY A 28 11.77 10.20 -5.45
CA GLY A 28 11.69 9.95 -6.89
C GLY A 28 11.92 11.23 -7.65
N THR A 29 13.14 11.38 -8.19
CA THR A 29 13.63 12.45 -9.07
C THR A 29 13.47 13.91 -8.56
N PRO A 30 14.40 14.81 -8.95
CA PRO A 30 14.79 15.96 -8.14
C PRO A 30 13.94 17.20 -8.45
N ASP A 31 12.61 17.15 -8.30
CA ASP A 31 11.81 18.39 -8.38
C ASP A 31 11.97 19.29 -7.13
N GLY A 32 12.77 18.85 -6.15
CA GLY A 32 13.02 19.56 -4.90
C GLY A 32 11.91 19.44 -3.87
N SER A 33 10.83 18.69 -4.16
CA SER A 33 9.78 18.40 -3.18
C SER A 33 10.28 17.40 -2.13
N ARG A 34 9.93 17.65 -0.87
CA ARG A 34 10.20 16.75 0.27
C ARG A 34 9.33 15.48 0.27
N ARG A 35 8.46 15.36 -0.73
CA ARG A 35 7.42 14.35 -0.79
C ARG A 35 7.98 13.06 -1.40
N PRO A 36 7.48 11.87 -1.01
CA PRO A 36 7.94 10.63 -1.60
C PRO A 36 7.61 10.59 -3.09
N GLY A 37 8.58 10.20 -3.91
CA GLY A 37 8.35 9.97 -5.33
C GLY A 37 7.72 8.61 -5.60
N TRP A 38 7.90 7.66 -4.68
CA TRP A 38 7.24 6.36 -4.67
C TRP A 38 6.96 5.89 -3.24
N LEU A 39 5.93 5.06 -3.09
CA LEU A 39 5.53 4.49 -1.80
C LEU A 39 4.93 3.09 -1.99
N HIS A 40 5.27 2.17 -1.09
CA HIS A 40 4.65 0.86 -0.92
C HIS A 40 3.94 0.83 0.44
N GLY A 41 2.69 0.37 0.45
CA GLY A 41 1.91 0.08 1.64
C GLY A 41 1.53 -1.39 1.67
N GLU A 42 1.91 -2.08 2.73
CA GLU A 42 1.57 -3.47 2.99
C GLU A 42 0.75 -3.58 4.27
N TRP A 43 -0.45 -4.12 4.12
CA TRP A 43 -1.40 -4.35 5.20
C TRP A 43 -1.40 -5.83 5.60
N ALA A 44 -1.36 -6.07 6.91
CA ALA A 44 -1.70 -7.37 7.48
C ALA A 44 -2.67 -7.22 8.65
N GLY A 45 -3.92 -7.66 8.46
CA GLY A 45 -4.97 -7.68 9.47
C GLY A 45 -5.05 -9.00 10.23
N ARG A 46 -6.24 -9.28 10.79
CA ARG A 46 -6.51 -10.51 11.56
C ARG A 46 -6.28 -11.76 10.70
N VAL A 47 -5.34 -12.61 11.12
CA VAL A 47 -5.04 -13.90 10.48
C VAL A 47 -6.30 -14.71 10.24
N GLY A 48 -6.47 -15.23 9.02
CA GLY A 48 -7.61 -16.07 8.63
C GLY A 48 -8.87 -15.32 8.20
N HIS A 49 -8.88 -13.98 8.22
CA HIS A 49 -9.97 -13.20 7.65
C HIS A 49 -9.68 -12.92 6.17
N PRO A 50 -10.66 -13.04 5.25
CA PRO A 50 -10.46 -12.76 3.81
C PRO A 50 -10.22 -11.28 3.47
N SER A 51 -9.80 -10.46 4.44
CA SER A 51 -9.42 -9.04 4.24
C SER A 51 -8.24 -8.69 5.15
N SER A 52 -7.38 -9.69 5.37
CA SER A 52 -6.23 -9.64 6.25
C SER A 52 -4.93 -9.38 5.52
N TYR A 53 -4.88 -9.28 4.19
CA TYR A 53 -3.62 -9.04 3.49
C TYR A 53 -3.78 -8.26 2.18
N GLY A 54 -2.82 -7.38 1.92
CA GLY A 54 -2.58 -6.81 0.60
C GLY A 54 -1.34 -5.94 0.60
N LEU A 55 -0.67 -5.85 -0.54
CA LEU A 55 0.40 -4.89 -0.78
C LEU A 55 0.09 -4.11 -2.05
N LEU A 56 0.19 -2.78 -1.97
CA LEU A 56 0.21 -1.91 -3.14
C LEU A 56 1.42 -0.99 -3.11
N GLY A 57 1.97 -0.72 -4.28
CA GLY A 57 3.03 0.24 -4.48
C GLY A 57 2.80 1.09 -5.71
N GLY A 58 3.17 2.36 -5.61
CA GLY A 58 2.94 3.29 -6.70
C GLY A 58 3.63 4.64 -6.52
N THR A 59 3.34 5.50 -7.48
CA THR A 59 3.92 6.84 -7.63
C THR A 59 2.81 7.84 -7.94
N ARG A 60 3.12 9.14 -7.81
CA ARG A 60 2.22 10.17 -8.32
C ARG A 60 2.14 10.11 -9.84
N ALA A 61 0.96 10.41 -10.36
CA ALA A 61 0.73 10.45 -11.80
C ALA A 61 -0.15 11.65 -12.20
N GLN A 62 -0.26 11.90 -13.49
CA GLN A 62 -1.22 12.85 -14.05
C GLN A 62 -2.65 12.29 -14.06
N ALA A 63 -2.77 10.96 -14.17
CA ALA A 63 -4.04 10.24 -14.13
C ALA A 63 -3.85 8.91 -13.39
N SER A 64 -4.87 8.52 -12.62
CA SER A 64 -4.84 7.26 -11.88
C SER A 64 -4.86 6.08 -12.85
N SER A 65 -3.95 5.14 -12.65
CA SER A 65 -3.86 3.93 -13.49
C SER A 65 -3.13 2.80 -12.77
N ILE A 66 -3.27 1.59 -13.30
CA ILE A 66 -2.61 0.38 -12.78
C ILE A 66 -1.74 -0.19 -13.91
N ARG A 67 -0.48 -0.48 -13.59
CA ARG A 67 0.51 -1.13 -14.46
C ARG A 67 1.31 -2.16 -13.65
N VAL A 68 0.58 -3.07 -13.02
CA VAL A 68 1.17 -4.19 -12.28
C VAL A 68 1.29 -5.37 -13.24
N ALA A 69 2.49 -5.93 -13.38
CA ALA A 69 2.65 -7.18 -14.11
C ALA A 69 2.23 -8.36 -13.23
N GLU A 70 1.49 -9.32 -13.80
CA GLU A 70 1.30 -10.62 -13.16
C GLU A 70 2.64 -11.37 -13.19
N SER A 71 3.24 -11.56 -12.02
CA SER A 71 4.46 -12.37 -11.89
C SER A 71 4.13 -13.78 -11.38
N GLY A 72 3.20 -13.89 -10.42
CA GLY A 72 2.87 -15.15 -9.76
C GLY A 72 3.98 -15.70 -8.85
N ALA A 73 5.14 -15.04 -8.80
CA ALA A 73 6.25 -15.44 -7.94
C ALA A 73 5.91 -15.24 -6.46
N THR A 74 6.31 -16.18 -5.61
CA THR A 74 6.08 -16.10 -4.16
C THR A 74 6.79 -14.89 -3.55
N PHE A 75 6.06 -14.12 -2.75
CA PHE A 75 6.59 -13.01 -1.95
C PHE A 75 6.87 -13.47 -0.51
N ARG A 76 8.14 -13.81 -0.25
CA ARG A 76 8.58 -14.46 0.99
C ARG A 76 8.58 -13.53 2.21
N ASP A 77 8.82 -12.24 2.03
CA ASP A 77 8.95 -11.26 3.13
C ASP A 77 7.61 -10.62 3.52
N SER A 78 6.50 -11.23 3.10
CA SER A 78 5.16 -10.71 3.34
C SER A 78 4.82 -10.61 4.83
N LEU A 79 3.98 -9.64 5.17
CA LEU A 79 3.36 -9.55 6.50
C LEU A 79 2.18 -10.52 6.69
N ALA A 80 1.84 -11.37 5.72
CA ALA A 80 0.74 -12.31 5.89
C ALA A 80 1.04 -13.35 7.00
N GLY A 81 0.00 -14.02 7.47
CA GLY A 81 0.18 -15.19 8.34
C GLY A 81 0.81 -16.35 7.57
N ALA A 82 1.54 -17.23 8.26
CA ALA A 82 2.27 -18.36 7.63
C ALA A 82 1.38 -19.35 6.84
N SER A 83 0.06 -19.28 7.01
CA SER A 83 -0.92 -20.09 6.30
C SER A 83 -1.33 -19.54 4.93
N ASP A 84 -0.91 -18.32 4.57
CA ASP A 84 -1.30 -17.67 3.31
C ASP A 84 -0.15 -17.72 2.28
N ASP A 85 -0.42 -18.21 1.07
CA ASP A 85 0.52 -18.13 -0.04
C ASP A 85 0.40 -16.76 -0.71
N VAL A 86 1.41 -15.92 -0.49
CA VAL A 86 1.45 -14.56 -1.04
C VAL A 86 2.28 -14.52 -2.31
N ARG A 87 1.73 -13.92 -3.36
CA ARG A 87 2.34 -13.83 -4.69
C ARG A 87 2.40 -12.41 -5.19
N TRP A 88 3.46 -12.10 -5.92
CA TRP A 88 3.62 -10.85 -6.66
C TRP A 88 2.63 -10.78 -7.83
N GLY A 89 2.04 -9.61 -8.01
CA GLY A 89 1.03 -9.34 -9.02
C GLY A 89 -0.31 -9.00 -8.39
N LEU A 90 -1.27 -8.69 -9.26
CA LEU A 90 -2.62 -8.32 -8.91
C LEU A 90 -3.58 -9.22 -9.70
N GLU A 91 -4.48 -9.92 -9.03
CA GLU A 91 -5.52 -10.66 -9.74
C GLU A 91 -6.55 -9.69 -10.35
N GLN A 92 -7.09 -10.05 -11.51
CA GLN A 92 -8.04 -9.24 -12.29
C GLN A 92 -9.24 -8.72 -11.48
N GLY A 93 -9.66 -9.45 -10.43
CA GLY A 93 -10.79 -9.07 -9.57
C GLY A 93 -10.54 -7.84 -8.67
N TYR A 94 -9.30 -7.42 -8.45
CA TYR A 94 -8.98 -6.34 -7.52
C TYR A 94 -8.89 -4.96 -8.19
N GLU A 95 -8.60 -4.90 -9.49
CA GLU A 95 -8.45 -3.64 -10.23
C GLU A 95 -9.67 -2.71 -10.12
N PRO A 96 -10.93 -3.16 -10.27
CA PRO A 96 -12.07 -2.27 -10.20
C PRO A 96 -12.19 -1.56 -8.84
N ALA A 97 -11.86 -2.25 -7.75
CA ALA A 97 -11.91 -1.67 -6.41
C ALA A 97 -10.80 -0.62 -6.20
N ILE A 98 -9.60 -0.87 -6.73
CA ILE A 98 -8.50 0.10 -6.72
C ILE A 98 -8.88 1.33 -7.53
N MET A 99 -9.38 1.16 -8.76
CA MET A 99 -9.74 2.27 -9.63
C MET A 99 -10.91 3.09 -9.08
N ALA A 100 -11.93 2.43 -8.52
CA ALA A 100 -13.02 3.12 -7.85
C ALA A 100 -12.54 3.93 -6.64
N ALA A 101 -11.63 3.36 -5.83
CA ALA A 101 -11.03 4.06 -4.70
C ALA A 101 -10.23 5.29 -5.12
N LEU A 102 -9.41 5.18 -6.17
CA LEU A 102 -8.59 6.27 -6.70
C LEU A 102 -9.40 7.34 -7.43
N GLY A 103 -10.50 6.99 -8.08
CA GLY A 103 -11.38 7.94 -8.77
C GLY A 103 -12.04 8.95 -7.84
N ALA A 104 -12.14 8.63 -6.54
CA ALA A 104 -12.63 9.52 -5.50
C ALA A 104 -11.54 10.39 -4.85
N GLN A 105 -10.26 10.22 -5.22
CA GLN A 105 -9.15 10.93 -4.59
C GLN A 105 -8.69 12.14 -5.41
N LEU A 106 -8.16 13.16 -4.71
CA LEU A 106 -7.63 14.38 -5.32
C LEU A 106 -6.24 14.18 -5.95
N GLN A 107 -5.46 13.20 -5.46
CA GLN A 107 -4.11 12.94 -5.94
C GLN A 107 -4.10 11.69 -6.84
N PRO A 108 -3.87 11.84 -8.16
CA PRO A 108 -3.78 10.69 -9.05
C PRO A 108 -2.51 9.87 -8.78
N VAL A 109 -2.66 8.55 -8.87
CA VAL A 109 -1.61 7.57 -8.54
C VAL A 109 -1.47 6.53 -9.66
N LEU A 110 -0.23 6.24 -10.04
CA LEU A 110 0.11 5.08 -10.86
C LEU A 110 0.54 3.93 -9.93
N ILE A 111 -0.26 2.87 -9.89
CA ILE A 111 0.06 1.63 -9.17
C ILE A 111 0.97 0.78 -10.06
N THR A 112 2.15 0.40 -9.57
CA THR A 112 3.15 -0.39 -10.30
C THR A 112 3.53 -1.68 -9.60
N THR A 113 3.24 -1.80 -8.31
CA THR A 113 3.57 -2.97 -7.50
C THR A 113 2.32 -3.45 -6.79
N ALA A 114 2.10 -4.76 -6.76
CA ALA A 114 1.11 -5.36 -5.88
C ALA A 114 1.54 -6.77 -5.46
N ALA A 115 1.05 -7.21 -4.31
CA ALA A 115 1.05 -8.61 -3.92
C ALA A 115 -0.27 -8.96 -3.24
N HIS A 116 -0.75 -10.18 -3.46
CA HIS A 116 -2.00 -10.70 -2.90
C HIS A 116 -1.74 -12.07 -2.26
N GLY A 117 -2.50 -12.35 -1.21
CA GLY A 117 -2.55 -13.66 -0.57
C GLY A 117 -3.71 -14.46 -1.13
N SER A 118 -3.49 -15.76 -1.31
CA SER A 118 -4.52 -16.72 -1.74
C SER A 118 -5.76 -16.78 -0.83
N LEU A 119 -5.61 -16.42 0.45
CA LEU A 119 -6.70 -16.49 1.44
C LEU A 119 -7.01 -15.12 2.05
N GLY A 120 -6.00 -14.30 2.32
CA GLY A 120 -6.14 -13.08 3.10
C GLY A 120 -6.54 -11.84 2.28
N SER A 121 -6.50 -11.89 0.96
CA SER A 121 -6.76 -10.72 0.11
C SER A 121 -8.22 -10.59 -0.33
N SER A 122 -8.63 -9.34 -0.55
CA SER A 122 -9.94 -9.00 -1.12
C SER A 122 -9.91 -7.67 -1.86
N PRO A 123 -10.91 -7.40 -2.72
CA PRO A 123 -11.07 -6.09 -3.33
C PRO A 123 -11.18 -4.96 -2.30
N HIS A 124 -11.76 -5.24 -1.13
CA HIS A 124 -11.89 -4.25 -0.05
C HIS A 124 -10.52 -3.77 0.47
N VAL A 125 -9.60 -4.68 0.77
CA VAL A 125 -8.25 -4.32 1.25
C VAL A 125 -7.51 -3.49 0.20
N PHE A 126 -7.58 -3.90 -1.06
CA PHE A 126 -6.92 -3.17 -2.14
C PHE A 126 -7.50 -1.78 -2.38
N GLY A 127 -8.83 -1.61 -2.28
CA GLY A 127 -9.45 -0.29 -2.32
C GLY A 127 -8.99 0.60 -1.16
N CYS A 128 -8.91 0.07 0.06
CA CYS A 128 -8.44 0.83 1.22
C CYS A 128 -6.95 1.20 1.12
N LEU A 129 -6.10 0.26 0.69
CA LEU A 129 -4.68 0.52 0.42
C LEU A 129 -4.49 1.59 -0.67
N ALA A 130 -5.31 1.59 -1.71
CA ALA A 130 -5.23 2.60 -2.77
C ALA A 130 -5.54 4.01 -2.24
N ARG A 131 -6.54 4.17 -1.36
CA ARG A 131 -6.83 5.44 -0.68
C ARG A 131 -5.68 5.87 0.23
N LEU A 132 -5.17 4.94 1.04
CA LEU A 132 -4.05 5.21 1.95
C LEU A 132 -2.80 5.65 1.17
N LEU A 133 -2.48 4.93 0.08
CA LEU A 133 -1.36 5.25 -0.81
C LEU A 133 -1.52 6.64 -1.44
N SER A 134 -2.71 6.98 -1.95
CA SER A 134 -2.98 8.33 -2.49
C SER A 134 -2.81 9.42 -1.42
N ALA A 135 -3.32 9.20 -0.20
CA ALA A 135 -3.19 10.16 0.90
C ALA A 135 -1.73 10.33 1.36
N LEU A 136 -0.98 9.24 1.51
CA LEU A 136 0.44 9.25 1.88
C LEU A 136 1.32 9.81 0.76
N LEU A 137 0.95 9.62 -0.50
CA LEU A 137 1.60 10.30 -1.62
C LEU A 137 1.21 11.76 -1.72
N ALA A 138 0.12 12.24 -1.11
CA ALA A 138 -0.24 13.66 -1.11
C ALA A 138 0.43 14.46 0.02
N THR A 139 0.90 13.77 1.06
CA THR A 139 1.39 14.35 2.32
C THR A 139 2.79 13.80 2.66
N ASP A 140 3.41 14.32 3.71
CA ASP A 140 4.58 13.67 4.30
C ASP A 140 4.13 12.52 5.20
N LEU A 141 4.94 11.45 5.30
CA LEU A 141 4.66 10.37 6.24
C LEU A 141 4.64 10.97 7.65
N PRO A 142 3.55 10.79 8.43
CA PRO A 142 3.46 11.35 9.78
C PRO A 142 4.64 10.90 10.64
N SER A 143 5.12 11.69 11.60
CA SER A 143 6.15 11.22 12.54
C SER A 143 5.56 10.26 13.58
N GLU A 144 4.31 10.46 13.98
CA GLU A 144 3.64 9.70 15.03
C GLU A 144 2.81 8.53 14.48
N ASP A 145 2.88 7.37 15.15
CA ASP A 145 2.12 6.16 14.76
C ASP A 145 0.61 6.42 14.80
N ASN A 146 0.14 7.20 15.78
CA ASN A 146 -1.28 7.52 15.93
C ASN A 146 -1.85 8.30 14.74
N ASP A 147 -1.06 9.20 14.14
CA ASP A 147 -1.49 9.94 12.96
C ASP A 147 -1.52 9.04 11.72
N LEU A 148 -0.55 8.13 11.60
CA LEU A 148 -0.58 7.11 10.56
C LEU A 148 -1.82 6.21 10.70
N TRP A 149 -2.15 5.78 11.91
CA TRP A 149 -3.36 4.99 12.17
C TRP A 149 -4.65 5.76 11.89
N ARG A 150 -4.72 7.07 12.15
CA ARG A 150 -5.87 7.91 11.73
C ARG A 150 -6.04 7.93 10.21
N MET A 151 -4.94 7.95 9.45
CA MET A 151 -5.00 7.87 7.99
C MET A 151 -5.52 6.49 7.53
N VAL A 152 -5.07 5.42 8.19
CA VAL A 152 -5.59 4.06 7.95
C VAL A 152 -7.09 4.00 8.24
N ASP A 153 -7.53 4.47 9.41
CA ASP A 153 -8.94 4.39 9.81
C ASP A 153 -9.84 5.16 8.82
N ARG A 154 -9.40 6.30 8.28
CA ARG A 154 -10.11 7.04 7.20
C ARG A 154 -10.13 6.30 5.88
N ALA A 155 -9.04 5.61 5.52
CA ALA A 155 -8.99 4.84 4.29
C ALA A 155 -9.93 3.61 4.33
N TRP A 156 -10.10 3.02 5.52
CA TRP A 156 -11.00 1.88 5.78
C TRP A 156 -12.46 2.28 6.00
N ASN A 157 -12.73 3.51 6.45
CA ASN A 157 -14.07 4.05 6.69
C ASN A 157 -14.26 5.38 5.91
N PRO A 158 -14.39 5.30 4.57
CA PRO A 158 -14.47 6.45 3.67
C PRO A 158 -15.77 7.25 3.78
#